data_AF-A0A0N4WNU8-F1
#
_entry.id   AF-A0A0N4WNU8-F1
#
_cell.length_a   1.000
_cell.length_b   1.000
_cell.length_c   1.000
_cell.angle_alpha   90.00
_cell.angle_beta   90.00
_cell.angle_gamma   90.00
#
_symmetry.space_group_name_H-M   'P 1'
#
loop_
_entity.id
_entity.type
_entity.pdbx_description
1 polymer ?
#
loop_
_entity_poly.entity_id
_entity_poly.type
_entity_poly.pdbx_seq_one_letter_code
_entity_poly.pdbx_strand_id
1 'polypeptide(L)'
;MIPVLEERANNWDEFVRVRDEADVELDKLRQPLDEVLAKPRRTINDAKHDFDIISGERQKSHILDGKVRRLQELSELLDPLDSAYADVRFIDVDAEQTVQQYDDVLNELSSEIEDESLLCDSVDHFITEMNAICESLAKKPTKETIENIEQFQIPALRAQLATLQQKHDDAIHGRKHVDPDSSRLSILNDRMSSLDALLRDAIATVERNEKDRLMDSLQAQISSLQLVPLGEVSEQSLVDIEEQIHILPNESAEPLQKQIDDIRNSKKEHDDSLKHTQDQLAAIEETIASLPSTRDIPTLETNIERLGEARDSLAALSPRHLSEETVQSRVANIRESIDCLTKQSNEDLRALLAERDSRISIIESMEQIQRDVEELENVLPVALPSSSELLDFQQSRIPTLLLKLNEISNVPVDLLPKKEDLSNRIDIINKKLDDQVYETRNFEQKSSDLQNVIDECRSKLKIRDGPAAIGVVTKDEQDLSAVLSALDSIPQDDLAPRNQLARDVSNIKEQVKVIFQENFIFCSCY
;
A
#
# COMPACT_ATOMS: atom_id res chain seq x y z
N MET A 1 -112.26 -46.66 90.58
CA MET A 1 -111.53 -46.64 89.30
C MET A 1 -111.52 -48.03 88.72
N ILE A 2 -111.54 -48.16 87.40
CA ILE A 2 -111.40 -49.44 86.70
C ILE A 2 -109.89 -49.61 86.44
N PRO A 3 -109.21 -50.64 86.96
CA PRO A 3 -107.74 -50.79 86.87
C PRO A 3 -107.17 -50.68 85.46
N VAL A 4 -107.90 -51.17 84.46
CA VAL A 4 -107.53 -51.10 83.03
C VAL A 4 -107.50 -49.65 82.51
N LEU A 5 -108.38 -48.78 83.02
CA LEU A 5 -108.38 -47.36 82.65
C LEU A 5 -107.26 -46.59 83.33
N GLU A 6 -106.84 -47.01 84.53
CA GLU A 6 -105.72 -46.43 85.27
C GLU A 6 -104.38 -46.79 84.61
N GLU A 7 -104.20 -48.05 84.21
CA GLU A 7 -103.03 -48.50 83.43
C GLU A 7 -102.94 -47.78 82.07
N ARG A 8 -104.07 -47.65 81.35
CA ARG A 8 -104.11 -46.91 80.09
C ARG A 8 -103.80 -45.42 80.27
N ALA A 9 -104.27 -44.80 81.35
CA ALA A 9 -103.95 -43.41 81.65
C ALA A 9 -102.47 -43.23 81.99
N ASN A 10 -101.87 -44.14 82.76
CA ASN A 10 -100.44 -44.13 83.06
C ASN A 10 -99.59 -44.29 81.79
N ASN A 11 -99.97 -45.19 80.87
CA ASN A 11 -99.30 -45.35 79.58
C ASN A 11 -99.40 -44.10 78.71
N TRP A 12 -100.54 -43.39 78.76
CA TRP A 12 -100.72 -42.12 78.06
C TRP A 12 -99.86 -41.00 78.65
N ASP A 13 -99.80 -40.88 79.97
CA ASP A 13 -98.93 -39.90 80.64
C ASP A 13 -97.45 -40.17 80.33
N GLU A 14 -97.04 -41.45 80.28
CA GLU A 14 -95.70 -41.82 79.86
C GLU A 14 -95.45 -41.51 78.39
N PHE A 15 -96.40 -41.79 77.49
CA PHE A 15 -96.30 -41.47 76.07
C PHE A 15 -96.09 -39.97 75.84
N VAL A 16 -96.92 -39.13 76.45
CA VAL A 16 -96.80 -37.67 76.35
C VAL A 16 -95.45 -37.19 76.87
N ARG A 17 -94.98 -37.72 78.00
CA ARG A 17 -93.66 -37.38 78.54
C ARG A 17 -92.53 -37.75 77.58
N VAL A 18 -92.53 -38.98 77.06
CA VAL A 18 -91.47 -39.42 76.13
C VAL A 18 -91.52 -38.63 74.81
N ARG A 19 -92.72 -38.25 74.36
CA ARG A 19 -92.94 -37.44 73.16
C ARG A 19 -92.35 -36.05 73.34
N ASP A 20 -92.73 -35.35 74.41
CA ASP A 20 -92.24 -34.01 74.71
C ASP A 20 -90.71 -34.03 74.95
N GLU A 21 -90.17 -35.08 75.57
CA GLU A 21 -88.72 -35.26 75.68
C GLU A 21 -88.04 -35.52 74.32
N ALA A 22 -88.70 -36.25 73.40
CA ALA A 22 -88.17 -36.49 72.05
C ALA A 22 -88.14 -35.19 71.25
N ASP A 23 -89.20 -34.38 71.29
CA ASP A 23 -89.25 -33.05 70.66
C ASP A 23 -88.14 -32.13 71.19
N VAL A 24 -87.92 -32.12 72.51
CA VAL A 24 -86.84 -31.33 73.13
C VAL A 24 -85.45 -31.80 72.67
N GLU A 25 -85.21 -33.11 72.55
CA GLU A 25 -83.95 -33.61 72.01
C GLU A 25 -83.80 -33.32 70.51
N LEU A 26 -84.90 -33.34 69.75
CA LEU A 26 -84.93 -32.98 68.33
C LEU A 26 -84.55 -31.51 68.13
N ASP A 27 -85.12 -30.60 68.93
CA ASP A 27 -84.78 -29.17 68.91
C ASP A 27 -83.31 -28.92 69.29
N LYS A 28 -82.79 -29.64 70.29
CA LYS A 28 -81.37 -29.56 70.67
C LYS A 28 -80.45 -30.04 69.55
N LEU A 29 -80.86 -31.06 68.79
CA LEU A 29 -80.10 -31.53 67.64
C LEU A 29 -80.24 -30.59 66.44
N ARG A 30 -81.31 -29.81 66.31
CA ARG A 30 -81.45 -28.84 65.22
C ARG A 30 -80.61 -27.59 65.41
N GLN A 31 -80.52 -27.09 66.63
CA GLN A 31 -79.86 -25.82 66.92
C GLN A 31 -78.42 -25.71 66.36
N PRO A 32 -77.51 -26.69 66.57
CA PRO A 32 -76.16 -26.64 65.99
C PRO A 32 -76.15 -26.63 64.47
N LEU A 33 -77.07 -27.37 63.83
CA LEU A 33 -77.20 -27.45 62.38
C LEU A 33 -77.66 -26.11 61.81
N ASP A 34 -78.69 -25.50 62.41
CA ASP A 34 -79.20 -24.18 62.02
C ASP A 34 -78.14 -23.09 62.22
N GLU A 35 -77.37 -23.16 63.31
CA GLU A 35 -76.27 -22.23 63.58
C GLU A 35 -75.18 -22.30 62.51
N VAL A 36 -74.83 -23.49 62.01
CA VAL A 36 -73.83 -23.66 60.94
C VAL A 36 -74.39 -23.25 59.58
N LEU A 37 -75.64 -23.58 59.27
CA LEU A 37 -76.30 -23.19 58.01
C LEU A 37 -76.53 -21.68 57.91
N ALA A 38 -76.74 -21.00 59.04
CA ALA A 38 -76.92 -19.55 59.08
C ALA A 38 -75.62 -18.76 58.92
N LYS A 39 -74.45 -19.39 59.07
CA LYS A 39 -73.16 -18.72 58.91
C LYS A 39 -72.92 -18.35 57.44
N PRO A 40 -72.33 -17.18 57.17
CA PRO A 40 -71.82 -16.89 55.83
C PRO A 40 -70.68 -17.84 55.48
N ARG A 41 -70.28 -17.82 54.20
CA ARG A 41 -69.04 -18.48 53.75
C ARG A 41 -67.86 -18.04 54.62
N ARG A 42 -67.01 -18.99 54.96
CA ARG A 42 -65.94 -18.81 55.96
C ARG A 42 -64.66 -19.51 55.54
N THR A 43 -63.58 -19.22 56.27
CA THR A 43 -62.28 -19.79 55.97
C THR A 43 -62.27 -21.31 56.13
N ILE A 44 -61.33 -21.98 55.45
CA ILE A 44 -61.14 -23.44 55.57
C ILE A 44 -60.98 -23.90 57.03
N ASN A 45 -60.32 -23.11 57.88
CA ASN A 45 -60.11 -23.46 59.28
C ASN A 45 -61.40 -23.37 60.10
N ASP A 46 -62.22 -22.35 59.85
CA ASP A 46 -63.52 -22.21 60.52
C ASP A 46 -64.51 -23.27 60.03
N ALA A 47 -64.46 -23.64 58.75
CA ALA A 47 -65.28 -24.72 58.19
C ALA A 47 -64.90 -26.09 58.77
N LYS A 48 -63.60 -26.36 58.97
CA LYS A 48 -63.12 -27.57 59.67
C LYS A 48 -63.63 -27.63 61.11
N HIS A 49 -63.59 -26.51 61.83
CA HIS A 49 -64.11 -26.45 63.19
C HIS A 49 -65.62 -26.76 63.24
N ASP A 50 -66.39 -26.20 62.31
CA ASP A 50 -67.83 -26.47 62.21
C ASP A 50 -68.12 -27.92 61.80
N PHE A 51 -67.31 -28.51 60.92
CA PHE A 51 -67.40 -29.93 60.60
C PHE A 51 -67.21 -30.81 61.84
N ASP A 52 -66.22 -30.50 62.68
CA ASP A 52 -65.97 -31.24 63.94
C ASP A 52 -67.15 -31.12 64.91
N ILE A 53 -67.74 -29.92 65.04
CA ILE A 53 -68.93 -29.69 65.88
C ILE A 53 -70.12 -30.51 65.36
N ILE A 54 -70.45 -30.38 64.07
CA ILE A 54 -71.61 -31.04 63.45
C ILE A 54 -71.44 -32.56 63.47
N SER A 55 -70.23 -33.07 63.26
CA SER A 55 -69.92 -34.50 63.36
C SER A 55 -70.13 -35.01 64.79
N GLY A 56 -69.70 -34.24 65.79
CA GLY A 56 -69.92 -34.55 67.20
C GLY A 56 -71.40 -34.56 67.61
N GLU A 57 -72.20 -33.61 67.13
CA GLU A 57 -73.65 -33.55 67.39
C GLU A 57 -74.42 -34.63 66.63
N ARG A 58 -74.04 -34.93 65.38
CA ARG A 58 -74.59 -36.05 64.59
C ARG A 58 -74.43 -37.38 65.33
N GLN A 59 -73.31 -37.61 66.00
CA GLN A 59 -73.10 -38.82 66.80
C GLN A 59 -74.12 -38.98 67.94
N LYS A 60 -74.74 -37.90 68.44
CA LYS A 60 -75.75 -37.94 69.52
C LYS A 60 -77.17 -38.26 69.02
N SER A 61 -77.40 -38.24 67.71
CA SER A 61 -78.73 -38.51 67.11
C SER A 61 -79.33 -39.88 67.46
N HIS A 62 -78.51 -40.89 67.78
CA HIS A 62 -78.96 -42.21 68.23
C HIS A 62 -79.85 -42.17 69.50
N ILE A 63 -79.81 -41.08 70.26
CA ILE A 63 -80.69 -40.87 71.41
C ILE A 63 -82.16 -40.81 70.97
N LEU A 64 -82.44 -40.27 69.78
CA LEU A 64 -83.79 -40.23 69.21
C LEU A 64 -84.29 -41.61 68.82
N ASP A 65 -83.45 -42.47 68.24
CA ASP A 65 -83.83 -43.85 67.87
C ASP A 65 -84.39 -44.63 69.08
N GLY A 66 -83.76 -44.44 70.24
CA GLY A 66 -84.21 -45.04 71.50
C GLY A 66 -85.56 -44.50 71.97
N LYS A 67 -85.79 -43.19 71.82
CA LYS A 67 -87.06 -42.54 72.19
C LYS A 67 -88.19 -42.88 71.22
N VAL A 68 -87.93 -42.89 69.91
CA VAL A 68 -88.91 -43.30 68.87
C VAL A 68 -89.34 -44.75 69.09
N ARG A 69 -88.39 -45.67 69.36
CA ARG A 69 -88.74 -47.07 69.70
C ARG A 69 -89.64 -47.15 70.93
N ARG A 70 -89.35 -46.37 71.97
CA ARG A 70 -90.19 -46.34 73.18
C ARG A 70 -91.59 -45.77 72.91
N LEU A 71 -91.70 -44.75 72.05
CA LEU A 71 -92.98 -44.20 71.62
C LEU A 71 -93.79 -45.21 70.79
N GLN A 72 -93.13 -45.99 69.92
CA GLN A 72 -93.76 -47.08 69.18
C GLN A 72 -94.36 -48.12 70.14
N GLU A 73 -93.57 -48.63 71.10
CA GLU A 73 -94.06 -49.56 72.12
C GLU A 73 -95.27 -49.01 72.90
N LEU A 74 -95.21 -47.74 73.32
CA LEU A 74 -96.29 -47.09 74.08
C LEU A 74 -97.55 -46.87 73.22
N SER A 75 -97.40 -46.58 71.92
CA SER A 75 -98.52 -46.44 70.98
C SER A 75 -99.29 -47.75 70.78
N GLU A 76 -98.58 -48.89 70.71
CA GLU A 76 -99.18 -50.23 70.66
C GLU A 76 -99.98 -50.56 71.92
N LEU A 77 -99.46 -50.18 73.10
CA LEU A 77 -100.16 -50.33 74.39
C LEU A 77 -101.39 -49.40 74.53
N LEU A 78 -101.50 -48.38 73.69
CA LEU A 78 -102.57 -47.40 73.68
C LEU A 78 -103.62 -47.66 72.59
N ASP A 79 -103.51 -48.74 71.83
CA ASP A 79 -104.43 -49.15 70.77
C ASP A 79 -105.92 -49.08 71.22
N PRO A 80 -106.87 -48.58 70.40
CA PRO A 80 -106.73 -48.06 69.03
C PRO A 80 -106.58 -46.53 68.97
N LEU A 81 -105.71 -45.93 69.78
CA LEU A 81 -105.56 -44.47 69.80
C LEU A 81 -104.72 -43.97 68.60
N ASP A 82 -105.40 -43.64 67.49
CA ASP A 82 -104.76 -43.18 66.24
C ASP A 82 -103.83 -41.97 66.41
N SER A 83 -104.13 -41.07 67.36
CA SER A 83 -103.29 -39.89 67.61
C SER A 83 -101.89 -40.26 68.11
N ALA A 84 -101.74 -41.35 68.88
CA ALA A 84 -100.44 -41.79 69.36
C ALA A 84 -99.57 -42.29 68.19
N TYR A 85 -100.15 -43.06 67.27
CA TYR A 85 -99.45 -43.51 66.06
C TYR A 85 -99.08 -42.36 65.12
N ALA A 86 -99.93 -41.33 65.02
CA ALA A 86 -99.64 -40.13 64.23
C ALA A 86 -98.44 -39.37 64.81
N ASP A 87 -98.42 -39.09 66.12
CA ASP A 87 -97.33 -38.39 66.80
C ASP A 87 -95.99 -39.14 66.66
N VAL A 88 -95.99 -40.47 66.82
CA VAL A 88 -94.80 -41.31 66.61
C VAL A 88 -94.27 -41.15 65.19
N ARG A 89 -95.14 -41.22 64.18
CA ARG A 89 -94.74 -41.07 62.77
C ARG A 89 -94.19 -39.69 62.47
N PHE A 90 -94.76 -38.64 63.06
CA PHE A 90 -94.23 -37.29 62.90
C PHE A 90 -92.81 -37.20 63.45
N ILE A 91 -92.57 -37.62 64.68
CA ILE A 91 -91.25 -37.57 65.32
C ILE A 91 -90.23 -38.43 64.57
N ASP A 92 -90.62 -39.62 64.12
CA ASP A 92 -89.75 -40.55 63.37
C ASP A 92 -89.27 -39.91 62.06
N VAL A 93 -90.21 -39.40 61.24
CA VAL A 93 -89.88 -38.69 59.99
C VAL A 93 -89.03 -37.45 60.26
N ASP A 94 -89.32 -36.72 61.35
CA ASP A 94 -88.62 -35.49 61.70
C ASP A 94 -87.17 -35.75 62.16
N ALA A 95 -86.96 -36.84 62.89
CA ALA A 95 -85.65 -37.35 63.28
C ALA A 95 -84.84 -37.82 62.06
N GLU A 96 -85.45 -38.61 61.17
CA GLU A 96 -84.82 -39.06 59.91
C GLU A 96 -84.42 -37.87 59.02
N GLN A 97 -85.30 -36.88 58.87
CA GLN A 97 -85.01 -35.68 58.09
C GLN A 97 -83.86 -34.87 58.68
N THR A 98 -83.86 -34.67 60.00
CA THR A 98 -82.79 -33.95 60.69
C THR A 98 -81.46 -34.68 60.50
N VAL A 99 -81.45 -36.00 60.65
CA VAL A 99 -80.29 -36.87 60.38
C VAL A 99 -79.80 -36.75 58.93
N GLN A 100 -80.70 -36.77 57.96
CA GLN A 100 -80.34 -36.62 56.55
C GLN A 100 -79.71 -35.25 56.28
N GLN A 101 -80.23 -34.17 56.88
CA GLN A 101 -79.65 -32.84 56.75
C GLN A 101 -78.25 -32.76 57.35
N TYR A 102 -78.00 -33.41 58.48
CA TYR A 102 -76.67 -33.55 59.04
C TYR A 102 -75.70 -34.21 58.06
N ASP A 103 -76.10 -35.34 57.46
CA ASP A 103 -75.26 -36.09 56.53
C ASP A 103 -75.01 -35.29 55.23
N ASP A 104 -76.03 -34.57 54.73
CA ASP A 104 -75.90 -33.68 53.57
C ASP A 104 -74.91 -32.53 53.85
N VAL A 105 -75.05 -31.84 54.98
CA VAL A 105 -74.16 -30.73 55.36
C VAL A 105 -72.73 -31.22 55.63
N LEU A 106 -72.56 -32.37 56.27
CA LEU A 106 -71.23 -32.96 56.48
C LEU A 106 -70.56 -33.33 55.16
N ASN A 107 -71.30 -33.92 54.22
CA ASN A 107 -70.77 -34.25 52.89
C ASN A 107 -70.39 -32.99 52.11
N GLU A 108 -71.25 -31.97 52.11
CA GLU A 108 -70.96 -30.67 51.48
C GLU A 108 -69.71 -30.04 52.09
N LEU A 109 -69.65 -29.89 53.42
CA LEU A 109 -68.51 -29.33 54.14
C LEU A 109 -67.21 -30.11 53.86
N SER A 110 -67.25 -31.45 53.92
CA SER A 110 -66.06 -32.27 53.65
C SER A 110 -65.55 -32.05 52.23
N SER A 111 -66.43 -32.09 51.24
CA SER A 111 -66.05 -31.89 49.84
C SER A 111 -65.45 -30.49 49.60
N GLU A 112 -66.06 -29.45 50.16
CA GLU A 112 -65.58 -28.08 49.98
C GLU A 112 -64.25 -27.83 50.72
N ILE A 113 -64.06 -28.44 51.90
CA ILE A 113 -62.79 -28.37 52.65
C ILE A 113 -61.67 -29.08 51.89
N GLU A 114 -61.94 -30.29 51.36
CA GLU A 114 -60.97 -31.05 50.57
C GLU A 114 -60.58 -30.30 49.30
N ASP A 115 -61.56 -29.79 48.55
CA ASP A 115 -61.32 -29.02 47.33
C ASP A 115 -60.52 -27.74 47.60
N GLU A 116 -60.80 -27.02 48.69
CA GLU A 116 -60.03 -25.82 49.06
C GLU A 116 -58.62 -26.16 49.53
N SER A 117 -58.45 -27.28 50.25
CA SER A 117 -57.12 -27.75 50.64
C SER A 117 -56.27 -28.07 49.41
N LEU A 118 -56.84 -28.79 48.43
CA LEU A 118 -56.15 -29.11 47.18
C LEU A 118 -55.80 -27.86 46.37
N LEU A 119 -56.67 -26.86 46.34
CA LEU A 119 -56.40 -25.58 45.69
C LEU A 119 -55.25 -24.84 46.39
N CYS A 120 -55.25 -24.78 47.73
CA CYS A 120 -54.19 -24.18 48.52
C CYS A 120 -52.83 -24.85 48.28
N ASP A 121 -52.79 -26.19 48.31
CA ASP A 121 -51.58 -26.98 48.07
C ASP A 121 -51.03 -26.77 46.65
N SER A 122 -51.94 -26.69 45.66
CA SER A 122 -51.56 -26.41 44.27
C SER A 122 -50.92 -25.02 44.13
N VAL A 123 -51.43 -24.02 44.84
CA VAL A 123 -50.83 -22.66 44.84
C VAL A 123 -49.46 -22.67 45.50
N ASP A 124 -49.26 -23.36 46.63
CA ASP A 124 -47.96 -23.45 47.30
C ASP A 124 -46.91 -24.17 46.44
N HIS A 125 -47.33 -25.22 45.73
CA HIS A 125 -46.48 -25.91 44.77
C HIS A 125 -46.02 -24.95 43.66
N PHE A 126 -46.95 -24.20 43.08
CA PHE A 126 -46.67 -23.24 42.01
C PHE A 126 -45.74 -22.11 42.48
N ILE A 127 -45.95 -21.60 43.70
CA ILE A 127 -45.06 -20.63 44.35
C ILE A 127 -43.62 -21.16 44.42
N THR A 128 -43.47 -22.45 44.72
CA THR A 128 -42.16 -23.12 44.81
C THR A 128 -41.50 -23.24 43.44
N GLU A 129 -42.25 -23.64 42.40
CA GLU A 129 -41.73 -23.71 41.03
C GLU A 129 -41.28 -22.33 40.52
N MET A 130 -42.09 -21.29 40.71
CA MET A 130 -41.74 -19.93 40.34
C MET A 130 -40.48 -19.44 41.06
N ASN A 131 -40.32 -19.76 42.35
CA ASN A 131 -39.11 -19.42 43.10
C ASN A 131 -37.87 -20.10 42.51
N ALA A 132 -37.98 -21.37 42.12
CA ALA A 132 -36.87 -22.09 41.50
C ALA A 132 -36.43 -21.44 40.17
N ILE A 133 -37.39 -20.97 39.36
CA ILE A 133 -37.09 -20.25 38.12
C ILE A 133 -36.45 -18.89 38.44
N CYS A 134 -36.99 -18.13 39.39
CA CYS A 134 -36.40 -16.86 39.84
C CYS A 134 -34.94 -17.05 40.30
N GLU A 135 -34.65 -18.09 41.08
CA GLU A 135 -33.29 -18.41 41.52
C GLU A 135 -32.37 -18.78 40.35
N SER A 136 -32.88 -19.49 39.34
CA SER A 136 -32.13 -19.79 38.12
C SER A 136 -31.78 -18.51 37.34
N LEU A 137 -32.74 -17.59 37.19
CA LEU A 137 -32.54 -16.30 36.53
C LEU A 137 -31.59 -15.38 37.31
N ALA A 138 -31.53 -15.50 38.64
CA ALA A 138 -30.59 -14.72 39.46
C ALA A 138 -29.12 -15.17 39.31
N LYS A 139 -28.86 -16.43 38.95
CA LYS A 139 -27.51 -17.03 38.90
C LYS A 139 -26.75 -16.76 37.59
N LYS A 140 -26.97 -15.60 36.94
CA LYS A 140 -26.41 -15.25 35.62
C LYS A 140 -26.66 -16.38 34.59
N PRO A 141 -27.94 -16.58 34.21
CA PRO A 141 -28.34 -17.66 33.33
C PRO A 141 -27.65 -17.56 31.96
N THR A 142 -27.40 -18.71 31.35
CA THR A 142 -26.94 -18.77 29.96
C THR A 142 -28.10 -18.48 29.01
N LYS A 143 -27.80 -18.08 27.78
CA LYS A 143 -28.81 -17.84 26.73
C LYS A 143 -29.73 -19.03 26.53
N GLU A 144 -29.19 -20.25 26.46
CA GLU A 144 -29.95 -21.49 26.35
C GLU A 144 -30.90 -21.68 27.54
N THR A 145 -30.45 -21.36 28.75
CA THR A 145 -31.30 -21.42 29.95
C THR A 145 -32.46 -20.42 29.88
N ILE A 146 -32.19 -19.19 29.44
CA ILE A 146 -33.21 -18.16 29.26
C ILE A 146 -34.22 -18.57 28.19
N GLU A 147 -33.75 -19.04 27.02
CA GLU A 147 -34.60 -19.49 25.92
C GLU A 147 -35.49 -20.66 26.35
N ASN A 148 -34.97 -21.61 27.13
CA ASN A 148 -35.76 -22.71 27.67
C ASN A 148 -36.87 -22.20 28.62
N ILE A 149 -36.52 -21.28 29.52
CA ILE A 149 -37.49 -20.67 30.44
C ILE A 149 -38.57 -19.92 29.67
N GLU A 150 -38.18 -19.08 28.71
CA GLU A 150 -39.09 -18.27 27.91
C GLU A 150 -40.02 -19.11 27.01
N GLN A 151 -39.49 -20.10 26.32
CA GLN A 151 -40.24 -20.88 25.32
C GLN A 151 -41.08 -22.00 25.93
N PHE A 152 -40.65 -22.59 27.05
CA PHE A 152 -41.30 -23.77 27.61
C PHE A 152 -41.88 -23.53 29.00
N GLN A 153 -41.08 -23.04 29.95
CA GLN A 153 -41.48 -22.98 31.36
C GLN A 153 -42.53 -21.89 31.62
N ILE A 154 -42.32 -20.67 31.11
CA ILE A 154 -43.27 -19.56 31.27
C ILE A 154 -44.64 -19.87 30.64
N PRO A 155 -44.74 -20.38 29.39
CA PRO A 155 -46.03 -20.77 28.83
C PRO A 155 -46.72 -21.88 29.62
N ALA A 156 -45.98 -22.89 30.09
CA ALA A 156 -46.52 -23.96 30.92
C ALA A 156 -47.11 -23.43 32.23
N LEU A 157 -46.36 -22.55 32.91
CA LEU A 157 -46.83 -21.88 34.13
C LEU A 157 -48.08 -21.03 33.85
N ARG A 158 -48.12 -20.24 32.77
CA ARG A 158 -49.31 -19.45 32.41
C ARG A 158 -50.55 -20.32 32.18
N ALA A 159 -50.39 -21.47 31.52
CA ALA A 159 -51.51 -22.39 31.29
C ALA A 159 -52.03 -23.02 32.59
N GLN A 160 -51.12 -23.41 33.49
CA GLN A 160 -51.48 -23.93 34.81
C GLN A 160 -52.15 -22.86 35.68
N LEU A 161 -51.64 -21.62 35.67
CA LEU A 161 -52.23 -20.48 36.36
C LEU A 161 -53.66 -20.19 35.87
N ALA A 162 -53.89 -20.23 34.55
CA ALA A 162 -55.23 -20.07 33.98
C ALA A 162 -56.18 -21.19 34.42
N THR A 163 -55.68 -22.43 34.53
CA THR A 163 -56.47 -23.56 35.04
C THR A 163 -56.82 -23.38 36.51
N LEU A 164 -55.89 -22.88 37.34
CA LEU A 164 -56.15 -22.58 38.75
C LEU A 164 -57.14 -21.43 38.92
N GLN A 165 -57.04 -20.38 38.10
CA GLN A 165 -58.00 -19.28 38.07
C GLN A 165 -59.40 -19.80 37.74
N GLN A 166 -59.54 -20.64 36.72
CA GLN A 166 -60.82 -21.25 36.38
C GLN A 166 -61.39 -22.07 37.53
N LYS A 167 -60.59 -22.95 38.16
CA LYS A 167 -61.04 -23.75 39.31
C LYS A 167 -61.48 -22.89 40.49
N HIS A 168 -60.80 -21.79 40.72
CA HIS A 168 -61.17 -20.85 41.77
C HIS A 168 -62.45 -20.08 41.44
N ASP A 169 -62.63 -19.65 40.20
CA ASP A 169 -63.88 -19.03 39.76
C ASP A 169 -65.04 -20.02 39.89
N ASP A 170 -64.86 -21.27 39.48
CA ASP A 170 -65.85 -22.34 39.68
C ASP A 170 -66.17 -22.53 41.18
N ALA A 171 -65.16 -22.47 42.05
CA ALA A 171 -65.33 -22.55 43.50
C ALA A 171 -66.11 -21.35 44.09
N ILE A 172 -65.87 -20.13 43.63
CA ILE A 172 -66.62 -18.94 44.07
C ILE A 172 -68.11 -19.09 43.78
N HIS A 173 -68.46 -19.64 42.62
CA HIS A 173 -69.85 -19.77 42.20
C HIS A 173 -70.53 -21.04 42.73
N GLY A 174 -69.77 -22.12 42.94
CA GLY A 174 -70.31 -23.43 43.30
C GLY A 174 -70.45 -23.71 44.80
N ARG A 175 -69.59 -23.12 45.65
CA ARG A 175 -69.52 -23.45 47.08
C ARG A 175 -70.55 -22.72 47.93
N LYS A 176 -70.97 -23.35 49.03
CA LYS A 176 -71.97 -22.82 49.98
C LYS A 176 -71.35 -22.43 51.32
N HIS A 177 -70.36 -23.17 51.81
CA HIS A 177 -69.87 -23.05 53.18
C HIS A 177 -68.44 -22.50 53.28
N VAL A 178 -67.56 -22.90 52.37
CA VAL A 178 -66.14 -22.50 52.36
C VAL A 178 -65.91 -21.35 51.37
N ASP A 179 -65.25 -20.29 51.84
CA ASP A 179 -64.82 -19.16 51.03
C ASP A 179 -63.46 -19.46 50.37
N PRO A 180 -63.36 -19.43 49.02
CA PRO A 180 -62.08 -19.61 48.34
C PRO A 180 -61.10 -18.46 48.62
N ASP A 181 -59.84 -18.78 48.92
CA ASP A 181 -58.83 -17.74 49.22
C ASP A 181 -58.33 -17.01 47.96
N SER A 182 -59.03 -15.95 47.59
CA SER A 182 -58.68 -15.08 46.46
C SER A 182 -57.34 -14.34 46.63
N SER A 183 -56.87 -14.17 47.88
CA SER A 183 -55.63 -13.43 48.14
C SER A 183 -54.40 -14.20 47.63
N ARG A 184 -54.43 -15.53 47.73
CA ARG A 184 -53.34 -16.42 47.30
C ARG A 184 -53.17 -16.40 45.77
N LEU A 185 -54.26 -16.36 45.01
CA LEU A 185 -54.20 -16.20 43.56
C LEU A 185 -53.69 -14.81 43.14
N SER A 186 -54.05 -13.75 43.87
CA SER A 186 -53.50 -12.42 43.61
C SER A 186 -51.98 -12.42 43.77
N ILE A 187 -51.47 -13.02 44.86
CA ILE A 187 -50.03 -13.16 45.10
C ILE A 187 -49.35 -13.93 43.95
N LEU A 188 -50.02 -14.94 43.39
CA LEU A 188 -49.51 -15.72 42.26
C LEU A 188 -49.40 -14.88 40.98
N ASN A 189 -50.41 -14.07 40.68
CA ASN A 189 -50.41 -13.14 39.56
C ASN A 189 -49.31 -12.08 39.69
N ASP A 190 -49.13 -11.53 40.90
CA ASP A 190 -48.08 -10.53 41.17
C ASP A 190 -46.69 -11.14 41.02
N ARG A 191 -46.51 -12.38 41.49
CA ARG A 191 -45.27 -13.16 41.29
C ARG A 191 -45.02 -13.46 39.82
N MET A 192 -46.06 -13.74 39.04
CA MET A 192 -45.92 -14.05 37.61
C MET A 192 -45.45 -12.81 36.86
N SER A 193 -46.03 -11.66 37.19
CA SER A 193 -45.62 -10.36 36.66
C SER A 193 -44.17 -10.01 37.05
N SER A 194 -43.77 -10.36 38.27
CA SER A 194 -42.40 -10.17 38.77
C SER A 194 -41.41 -11.08 38.04
N LEU A 195 -41.77 -12.35 37.81
CA LEU A 195 -40.96 -13.30 37.04
C LEU A 195 -40.81 -12.84 35.58
N ASP A 196 -41.87 -12.35 34.95
CA ASP A 196 -41.83 -11.77 33.60
C ASP A 196 -40.93 -10.52 33.52
N ALA A 197 -40.84 -9.73 34.59
CA ALA A 197 -39.91 -8.61 34.67
C ALA A 197 -38.45 -9.08 34.80
N LEU A 198 -38.19 -10.07 35.66
CA LEU A 198 -36.86 -10.67 35.84
C LEU A 198 -36.36 -11.35 34.57
N LEU A 199 -37.23 -12.06 33.84
CA LEU A 199 -36.87 -12.70 32.58
C LEU A 199 -36.47 -11.65 31.54
N ARG A 200 -37.23 -10.56 31.40
CA ARG A 200 -36.89 -9.45 30.49
C ARG A 200 -35.56 -8.79 30.83
N ASP A 201 -35.29 -8.57 32.12
CA ASP A 201 -34.01 -8.04 32.58
C ASP A 201 -32.84 -8.99 32.30
N ALA A 202 -33.04 -10.30 32.52
CA ALA A 202 -32.05 -11.33 32.20
C ALA A 202 -31.76 -11.41 30.69
N ILE A 203 -32.80 -11.37 29.84
CA ILE A 203 -32.67 -11.32 28.37
C ILE A 203 -31.84 -10.08 27.97
N ALA A 204 -32.22 -8.89 28.44
CA ALA A 204 -31.52 -7.66 28.14
C ALA A 204 -30.05 -7.68 28.59
N THR A 205 -29.79 -8.28 29.77
CA THR A 205 -28.43 -8.44 30.29
C THR A 205 -27.59 -9.39 29.44
N VAL A 206 -28.14 -10.52 28.99
CA VAL A 206 -27.42 -11.47 28.12
C VAL A 206 -27.16 -10.87 26.75
N GLU A 207 -28.14 -10.21 26.12
CA GLU A 207 -27.94 -9.52 24.86
C GLU A 207 -26.86 -8.42 24.94
N ARG A 208 -26.84 -7.67 26.05
CA ARG A 208 -25.80 -6.67 26.30
C ARG A 208 -24.42 -7.33 26.39
N ASN A 209 -24.30 -8.41 27.14
CA ASN A 209 -23.04 -9.15 27.25
C ASN A 209 -22.57 -9.76 25.92
N GLU A 210 -23.48 -10.23 25.05
CA GLU A 210 -23.14 -10.69 23.70
C GLU A 210 -22.60 -9.56 22.82
N LYS A 211 -23.25 -8.39 22.87
CA LYS A 211 -22.80 -7.18 22.16
C LYS A 211 -21.44 -6.69 22.67
N ASP A 212 -21.23 -6.67 23.99
CA ASP A 212 -19.95 -6.28 24.59
C ASP A 212 -18.81 -7.24 24.18
N ARG A 213 -19.07 -8.56 24.14
CA ARG A 213 -18.10 -9.54 23.64
C ARG A 213 -17.78 -9.36 22.16
N LEU A 214 -18.79 -9.06 21.33
CA LEU A 214 -18.58 -8.77 19.91
C LEU A 214 -17.72 -7.52 19.73
N MET A 215 -18.00 -6.46 20.52
CA MET A 215 -17.21 -5.23 20.52
C MET A 215 -15.74 -5.50 20.89
N ASP A 216 -15.47 -6.26 21.95
CA ASP A 216 -14.10 -6.63 22.35
C ASP A 216 -13.38 -7.41 21.24
N SER A 217 -14.08 -8.34 20.58
CA SER A 217 -13.55 -9.12 19.45
C SER A 217 -13.22 -8.22 18.25
N LEU A 218 -14.13 -7.32 17.87
CA LEU A 218 -13.92 -6.39 16.76
C LEU A 218 -12.78 -5.42 17.05
N GLN A 219 -12.67 -4.93 18.28
CA GLN A 219 -11.57 -4.05 18.67
C GLN A 219 -10.22 -4.77 18.62
N ALA A 220 -10.17 -6.05 19.02
CA ALA A 220 -8.97 -6.87 18.86
C ALA A 220 -8.62 -7.09 17.38
N GLN A 221 -9.61 -7.36 16.52
CA GLN A 221 -9.41 -7.52 15.08
C GLN A 221 -8.89 -6.22 14.43
N ILE A 222 -9.50 -5.07 14.73
CA ILE A 222 -9.04 -3.77 14.22
C ILE A 222 -7.61 -3.48 14.69
N SER A 223 -7.30 -3.74 15.96
CA SER A 223 -5.94 -3.58 16.50
C SER A 223 -4.93 -4.47 15.77
N SER A 224 -5.33 -5.69 15.39
CA SER A 224 -4.47 -6.58 14.59
C SER A 224 -4.23 -6.04 13.18
N LEU A 225 -5.24 -5.45 12.53
CA LEU A 225 -5.10 -4.85 11.20
C LEU A 225 -4.20 -3.61 11.22
N GLN A 226 -4.20 -2.83 12.30
CA GLN A 226 -3.30 -1.68 12.47
C GLN A 226 -1.83 -2.08 12.60
N LEU A 227 -1.52 -3.33 12.96
CA LEU A 227 -0.15 -3.85 13.03
C LEU A 227 0.35 -4.40 11.69
N VAL A 228 -0.55 -4.72 10.76
CA VAL A 228 -0.20 -5.25 9.44
C VAL A 228 0.22 -4.10 8.52
N PRO A 229 1.27 -4.25 7.70
CA PRO A 229 1.62 -3.24 6.69
C PRO A 229 0.43 -2.93 5.77
N LEU A 230 0.18 -1.65 5.50
CA LEU A 230 -1.02 -1.18 4.77
C LEU A 230 -1.23 -1.87 3.41
N GLY A 231 -0.15 -2.24 2.72
CA GLY A 231 -0.20 -2.96 1.45
C GLY A 231 -0.82 -4.36 1.56
N GLU A 232 -0.65 -5.04 2.70
CA GLU A 232 -1.12 -6.41 2.94
C GLU A 232 -2.51 -6.47 3.59
N VAL A 233 -3.07 -5.33 4.01
CA VAL A 233 -4.41 -5.26 4.57
C VAL A 233 -5.43 -5.69 3.50
N SER A 234 -6.09 -6.82 3.73
CA SER A 234 -7.14 -7.33 2.83
C SER A 234 -8.39 -6.47 2.88
N GLU A 235 -8.89 -6.08 1.72
CA GLU A 235 -10.13 -5.31 1.59
C GLU A 235 -11.35 -6.12 2.06
N GLN A 236 -11.34 -7.44 1.85
CA GLN A 236 -12.39 -8.34 2.33
C GLN A 236 -12.46 -8.35 3.86
N SER A 237 -11.31 -8.37 4.54
CA SER A 237 -11.28 -8.36 6.01
C SER A 237 -11.83 -7.05 6.59
N LEU A 238 -11.66 -5.93 5.89
CA LEU A 238 -12.28 -4.65 6.29
C LEU A 238 -13.80 -4.71 6.10
N VAL A 239 -14.29 -5.26 4.99
CA VAL A 239 -15.72 -5.43 4.73
C VAL A 239 -16.38 -6.34 5.77
N ASP A 240 -15.76 -7.48 6.09
CA ASP A 240 -16.28 -8.44 7.06
C ASP A 240 -16.40 -7.83 8.47
N ILE A 241 -15.46 -6.94 8.85
CA ILE A 241 -15.50 -6.22 10.12
C ILE A 241 -16.60 -5.16 10.10
N GLU A 242 -16.79 -4.43 9.00
CA GLU A 242 -17.87 -3.42 8.87
C GLU A 242 -19.25 -4.05 8.95
N GLU A 243 -19.46 -5.21 8.30
CA GLU A 243 -20.73 -5.92 8.38
C GLU A 243 -21.07 -6.30 9.83
N GLN A 244 -20.06 -6.70 10.62
CA GLN A 244 -20.22 -6.98 12.04
C GLN A 244 -20.42 -5.71 12.88
N ILE A 245 -19.78 -4.60 12.55
CA ILE A 245 -19.98 -3.30 13.22
C ILE A 245 -21.42 -2.80 13.01
N HIS A 246 -22.03 -3.03 11.86
CA HIS A 246 -23.40 -2.59 11.56
C HIS A 246 -24.45 -3.29 12.47
N ILE A 247 -24.11 -4.44 13.06
CA ILE A 247 -24.99 -5.14 14.01
C ILE A 247 -25.00 -4.46 15.39
N LEU A 248 -23.97 -3.67 15.71
CA LEU A 248 -23.84 -2.97 16.98
C LEU A 248 -24.69 -1.67 17.00
N PRO A 249 -25.08 -1.18 18.20
CA PRO A 249 -25.69 0.14 18.36
C PRO A 249 -24.76 1.26 17.85
N ASN A 250 -25.34 2.31 17.26
CA ASN A 250 -24.60 3.44 16.67
C ASN A 250 -23.53 4.02 17.61
N GLU A 251 -23.85 4.23 18.89
CA GLU A 251 -22.91 4.82 19.87
C GLU A 251 -21.61 4.02 20.02
N SER A 252 -21.68 2.69 19.95
CA SER A 252 -20.52 1.79 20.01
C SER A 252 -19.90 1.52 18.63
N ALA A 253 -20.71 1.60 17.57
CA ALA A 253 -20.28 1.35 16.20
C ALA A 253 -19.45 2.52 15.63
N GLU A 254 -19.83 3.76 15.90
CA GLU A 254 -19.15 4.97 15.42
C GLU A 254 -17.62 5.00 15.66
N PRO A 255 -17.10 4.73 16.88
CA PRO A 255 -15.66 4.76 17.11
C PRO A 255 -14.91 3.64 16.39
N LEU A 256 -15.52 2.46 16.22
CA LEU A 256 -14.92 1.34 15.49
C LEU A 256 -14.96 1.59 13.98
N GLN A 257 -16.08 2.11 13.47
CA GLN A 257 -16.24 2.49 12.07
C GLN A 257 -15.22 3.55 11.69
N LYS A 258 -15.04 4.58 12.53
CA LYS A 258 -14.03 5.61 12.29
C LYS A 258 -12.62 5.03 12.19
N GLN A 259 -12.26 4.06 13.03
CA GLN A 259 -10.95 3.41 12.94
C GLN A 259 -10.78 2.63 11.63
N ILE A 260 -11.83 1.96 11.15
CA ILE A 260 -11.81 1.29 9.84
C ILE A 260 -11.70 2.30 8.70
N ASP A 261 -12.44 3.41 8.76
CA ASP A 261 -12.38 4.49 7.77
C ASP A 261 -10.98 5.12 7.74
N ASP A 262 -10.35 5.32 8.90
CA ASP A 262 -8.98 5.81 9.01
C ASP A 262 -7.97 4.82 8.39
N ILE A 263 -8.15 3.51 8.59
CA ILE A 263 -7.34 2.46 7.94
C ILE A 263 -7.55 2.49 6.42
N ARG A 264 -8.79 2.60 5.94
CA ARG A 264 -9.11 2.69 4.50
C ARG A 264 -8.50 3.92 3.85
N ASN A 265 -8.66 5.08 4.48
CA ASN A 265 -8.09 6.33 3.97
C ASN A 265 -6.56 6.24 3.94
N SER A 266 -5.94 5.72 5.00
CA SER A 266 -4.48 5.50 5.04
C SER A 266 -3.99 4.51 3.99
N LYS A 267 -4.73 3.40 3.77
CA LYS A 267 -4.43 2.42 2.73
C LYS A 267 -4.55 3.04 1.34
N LYS A 268 -5.64 3.77 1.09
CA LYS A 268 -5.85 4.46 -0.19
C LYS A 268 -4.75 5.49 -0.47
N GLU A 269 -4.39 6.32 0.50
CA GLU A 269 -3.27 7.26 0.37
C GLU A 269 -1.94 6.54 0.11
N HIS A 270 -1.70 5.41 0.77
CA HIS A 270 -0.51 4.58 0.54
C HIS A 270 -0.49 4.02 -0.89
N ASP A 271 -1.60 3.43 -1.34
CA ASP A 271 -1.73 2.81 -2.66
C ASP A 271 -1.65 3.85 -3.80
N ASP A 272 -2.28 5.03 -3.62
CA ASP A 272 -2.19 6.14 -4.56
C ASP A 272 -0.74 6.69 -4.67
N SER A 273 -0.04 6.82 -3.53
CA SER A 273 1.36 7.27 -3.48
C SER A 273 2.32 6.26 -4.11
N LEU A 274 2.07 4.97 -3.88
CA LEU A 274 2.82 3.86 -4.45
C LEU A 274 2.62 3.80 -5.97
N LYS A 275 1.38 3.92 -6.43
CA LYS A 275 1.06 4.01 -7.86
C LYS A 275 1.76 5.20 -8.51
N HIS A 276 1.75 6.37 -7.87
CA HIS A 276 2.49 7.52 -8.35
C HIS A 276 4.00 7.26 -8.48
N THR A 277 4.60 6.60 -7.49
CA THR A 277 6.02 6.19 -7.51
C THR A 277 6.29 5.22 -8.66
N GLN A 278 5.40 4.25 -8.89
CA GLN A 278 5.50 3.31 -10.01
C GLN A 278 5.36 3.99 -11.37
N ASP A 279 4.46 4.96 -11.50
CA ASP A 279 4.27 5.75 -12.72
C ASP A 279 5.51 6.61 -13.01
N GLN A 280 6.13 7.22 -11.98
CA GLN A 280 7.40 7.93 -12.11
C GLN A 280 8.53 7.01 -12.57
N LEU A 281 8.62 5.80 -12.02
CA LEU A 281 9.60 4.81 -12.47
C LEU A 281 9.39 4.40 -13.93
N ALA A 282 8.13 4.21 -14.35
CA ALA A 282 7.81 3.89 -15.74
C ALA A 282 8.21 5.04 -16.70
N ALA A 283 8.00 6.29 -16.31
CA ALA A 283 8.44 7.45 -17.10
C ALA A 283 9.98 7.54 -17.20
N ILE A 284 10.71 7.18 -16.14
CA ILE A 284 12.18 7.10 -16.19
C ILE A 284 12.63 5.95 -17.11
N GLU A 285 12.00 4.78 -17.02
CA GLU A 285 12.29 3.66 -17.93
C GLU A 285 12.03 4.04 -19.40
N GLU A 286 10.95 4.78 -19.69
CA GLU A 286 10.63 5.26 -21.03
C GLU A 286 11.64 6.30 -21.54
N THR A 287 12.08 7.22 -20.69
CA THR A 287 13.13 8.20 -21.09
C THR A 287 14.45 7.49 -21.42
N ILE A 288 14.82 6.45 -20.67
CA ILE A 288 16.01 5.63 -20.97
C ILE A 288 15.82 4.84 -22.28
N ALA A 289 14.66 4.22 -22.48
CA ALA A 289 14.37 3.42 -23.68
C ALA A 289 14.29 4.26 -24.97
N SER A 290 13.90 5.53 -24.86
CA SER A 290 13.73 6.45 -25.99
C SER A 290 15.00 7.24 -26.37
N LEU A 291 16.15 6.94 -25.76
CA LEU A 291 17.41 7.59 -26.09
C LEU A 291 17.82 7.31 -27.55
N PRO A 292 18.13 8.36 -28.34
CA PRO A 292 18.64 8.22 -29.70
C PRO A 292 19.89 7.34 -29.78
N SER A 293 19.93 6.45 -30.77
CA SER A 293 21.06 5.52 -31.00
C SER A 293 22.20 6.11 -31.85
N THR A 294 22.00 7.32 -32.39
CA THR A 294 22.99 8.03 -33.22
C THR A 294 24.22 8.41 -32.37
N ARG A 295 25.43 8.19 -32.90
CA ARG A 295 26.70 8.45 -32.20
C ARG A 295 27.46 9.63 -32.77
N ASP A 296 26.90 10.81 -32.64
CA ASP A 296 27.56 12.09 -32.91
C ASP A 296 27.64 12.94 -31.63
N ILE A 297 28.58 13.88 -31.60
CA ILE A 297 28.90 14.70 -30.41
C ILE A 297 27.63 15.34 -29.80
N PRO A 298 26.78 16.07 -30.55
CA PRO A 298 25.62 16.74 -29.97
C PRO A 298 24.59 15.78 -29.37
N THR A 299 24.38 14.62 -30.01
CA THR A 299 23.45 13.60 -29.53
C THR A 299 23.96 12.93 -28.26
N LEU A 300 25.26 12.62 -28.19
CA LEU A 300 25.87 12.02 -26.99
C LEU A 300 25.82 12.98 -25.79
N GLU A 301 26.08 14.27 -26.01
CA GLU A 301 25.94 15.30 -24.97
C GLU A 301 24.49 15.37 -24.45
N THR A 302 23.51 15.40 -25.37
CA THR A 302 22.08 15.42 -25.01
C THR A 302 21.66 14.14 -24.28
N ASN A 303 22.17 12.98 -24.69
CA ASN A 303 21.88 11.70 -24.04
C ASN A 303 22.43 11.66 -22.61
N ILE A 304 23.64 12.16 -22.38
CA ILE A 304 24.24 12.25 -21.04
C ILE A 304 23.43 13.18 -20.15
N GLU A 305 22.96 14.32 -20.67
CA GLU A 305 22.10 15.25 -19.94
C GLU A 305 20.78 14.59 -19.53
N ARG A 306 20.07 13.94 -20.47
CA ARG A 306 18.83 13.20 -20.19
C ARG A 306 19.01 12.07 -19.18
N LEU A 307 20.13 11.34 -19.25
CA LEU A 307 20.48 10.31 -18.27
C LEU A 307 20.75 10.93 -16.88
N GLY A 308 21.33 12.13 -16.84
CA GLY A 308 21.49 12.93 -15.62
C GLY A 308 20.14 13.33 -15.02
N GLU A 309 19.22 13.86 -15.82
CA GLU A 309 17.86 14.21 -15.40
C GLU A 309 17.07 12.98 -14.90
N ALA A 310 17.21 11.85 -15.59
CA ALA A 310 16.62 10.58 -15.18
C ALA A 310 17.18 10.11 -13.81
N ARG A 311 18.49 10.28 -13.59
CA ARG A 311 19.14 9.96 -12.30
C ARG A 311 18.65 10.85 -11.17
N ASP A 312 18.53 12.15 -11.43
CA ASP A 312 18.06 13.12 -10.44
C ASP A 312 16.59 12.90 -10.12
N SER A 313 15.77 12.55 -11.12
CA SER A 313 14.38 12.13 -10.94
C SER A 313 14.26 10.86 -10.09
N LEU A 314 15.16 9.88 -10.29
CA LEU A 314 15.24 8.67 -9.47
C LEU A 314 15.62 8.99 -8.01
N ALA A 315 16.49 9.98 -7.79
CA ALA A 315 16.88 10.44 -6.46
C ALA A 315 15.78 11.24 -5.75
N ALA A 316 14.87 11.86 -6.51
CA ALA A 316 13.73 12.61 -6.00
C ALA A 316 12.52 11.73 -5.62
N LEU A 317 12.57 10.42 -5.87
CA LEU A 317 11.50 9.49 -5.50
C LEU A 317 11.25 9.49 -3.98
N SER A 318 9.99 9.34 -3.60
CA SER A 318 9.57 9.38 -2.21
C SER A 318 10.22 8.24 -1.39
N PRO A 319 10.88 8.54 -0.26
CA PRO A 319 11.57 7.52 0.56
C PRO A 319 10.63 6.45 1.15
N ARG A 320 9.34 6.79 1.27
CA ARG A 320 8.32 5.99 1.97
C ARG A 320 8.09 4.61 1.35
N HIS A 321 8.27 4.46 0.03
CA HIS A 321 8.00 3.22 -0.70
C HIS A 321 9.29 2.51 -1.16
N LEU A 322 10.47 3.08 -0.86
CA LEU A 322 11.76 2.48 -1.23
C LEU A 322 12.09 1.22 -0.42
N SER A 323 11.33 0.93 0.64
CA SER A 323 11.43 -0.30 1.43
C SER A 323 10.65 -1.47 0.83
N GLU A 324 9.78 -1.23 -0.16
CA GLU A 324 9.13 -2.33 -0.87
C GLU A 324 10.11 -3.00 -1.82
N GLU A 325 10.23 -4.33 -1.69
CA GLU A 325 11.20 -5.13 -2.45
C GLU A 325 11.04 -4.97 -3.98
N THR A 326 9.80 -4.84 -4.46
CA THR A 326 9.46 -4.63 -5.87
C THR A 326 9.92 -3.25 -6.38
N VAL A 327 9.71 -2.19 -5.61
CA VAL A 327 10.17 -0.83 -5.94
C VAL A 327 11.69 -0.75 -5.84
N GLN A 328 12.27 -1.34 -4.80
CA GLN A 328 13.71 -1.32 -4.55
C GLN A 328 14.51 -2.02 -5.65
N SER A 329 14.08 -3.22 -6.07
CA SER A 329 14.71 -3.96 -7.16
C SER A 329 14.62 -3.20 -8.48
N ARG A 330 13.48 -2.57 -8.77
CA ARG A 330 13.26 -1.79 -10.00
C ARG A 330 14.11 -0.51 -10.03
N VAL A 331 14.19 0.22 -8.93
CA VAL A 331 15.10 1.37 -8.76
C VAL A 331 16.56 0.97 -8.97
N ALA A 332 16.98 -0.18 -8.41
CA ALA A 332 18.34 -0.68 -8.57
C ALA A 332 18.68 -0.97 -10.05
N ASN A 333 17.78 -1.65 -10.77
CA ASN A 333 17.95 -1.97 -12.18
C ASN A 333 18.05 -0.71 -13.07
N ILE A 334 17.19 0.30 -12.79
CA ILE A 334 17.22 1.58 -13.51
C ILE A 334 18.55 2.29 -13.24
N ARG A 335 19.00 2.35 -11.98
CA ARG A 335 20.27 2.99 -11.61
C ARG A 335 21.44 2.34 -12.34
N GLU A 336 21.52 1.01 -12.34
CA GLU A 336 22.58 0.29 -13.04
C GLU A 336 22.56 0.56 -14.56
N SER A 337 21.36 0.63 -15.15
CA SER A 337 21.19 0.96 -16.58
C SER A 337 21.67 2.38 -16.90
N ILE A 338 21.28 3.36 -16.07
CA ILE A 338 21.75 4.76 -16.22
C ILE A 338 23.27 4.83 -16.12
N ASP A 339 23.87 4.20 -15.12
CA ASP A 339 25.31 4.24 -14.90
C ASP A 339 26.08 3.62 -16.08
N CYS A 340 25.60 2.48 -16.59
CA CYS A 340 26.20 1.80 -17.74
C CYS A 340 26.11 2.63 -19.03
N LEU A 341 24.92 3.17 -19.35
CA LEU A 341 24.72 4.00 -20.55
C LEU A 341 25.47 5.33 -20.47
N THR A 342 25.54 5.94 -19.29
CA THR A 342 26.29 7.18 -19.06
C THR A 342 27.78 6.96 -19.28
N LYS A 343 28.32 5.85 -18.76
CA LYS A 343 29.73 5.50 -18.96
C LYS A 343 30.04 5.28 -20.44
N GLN A 344 29.22 4.50 -21.14
CA GLN A 344 29.41 4.21 -22.55
C GLN A 344 29.34 5.49 -23.41
N SER A 345 28.34 6.35 -23.18
CA SER A 345 28.19 7.60 -23.93
C SER A 345 29.35 8.57 -23.69
N ASN A 346 29.88 8.62 -22.46
CA ASN A 346 31.07 9.43 -22.14
C ASN A 346 32.35 8.89 -22.80
N GLU A 347 32.53 7.56 -22.86
CA GLU A 347 33.67 6.95 -23.53
C GLU A 347 33.63 7.23 -25.05
N ASP A 348 32.46 7.07 -25.67
CA ASP A 348 32.24 7.39 -27.08
C ASP A 348 32.49 8.89 -27.37
N LEU A 349 31.95 9.79 -26.53
CA LEU A 349 32.12 11.23 -26.68
C LEU A 349 33.59 11.63 -26.57
N ARG A 350 34.33 11.07 -25.60
CA ARG A 350 35.77 11.31 -25.46
C ARG A 350 36.55 10.84 -26.68
N ALA A 351 36.20 9.69 -27.25
CA ALA A 351 36.85 9.19 -28.47
C ALA A 351 36.62 10.13 -29.65
N LEU A 352 35.37 10.58 -29.87
CA LEU A 352 35.03 11.52 -30.94
C LEU A 352 35.68 12.89 -30.78
N LEU A 353 35.76 13.41 -29.55
CA LEU A 353 36.46 14.66 -29.28
C LEU A 353 37.96 14.54 -29.52
N ALA A 354 38.58 13.44 -29.10
CA ALA A 354 40.00 13.18 -29.37
C ALA A 354 40.29 13.06 -30.88
N GLU A 355 39.41 12.40 -31.64
CA GLU A 355 39.51 12.35 -33.11
C GLU A 355 39.36 13.74 -33.73
N ARG A 356 38.37 14.53 -33.29
CA ARG A 356 38.16 15.90 -33.75
C ARG A 356 39.40 16.78 -33.49
N ASP A 357 39.93 16.75 -32.28
CA ASP A 357 41.06 17.58 -31.89
C ASP A 357 42.35 17.15 -32.60
N SER A 358 42.55 15.83 -32.80
CA SER A 358 43.63 15.31 -33.64
C SER A 358 43.52 15.81 -35.09
N ARG A 359 42.31 15.78 -35.67
CA ARG A 359 42.06 16.30 -37.03
C ARG A 359 42.33 17.79 -37.13
N ILE A 360 41.92 18.59 -36.14
CA ILE A 360 42.21 20.04 -36.10
C ILE A 360 43.73 20.28 -36.07
N SER A 361 44.46 19.56 -35.22
CA SER A 361 45.93 19.67 -35.13
C SER A 361 46.63 19.32 -36.45
N ILE A 362 46.14 18.31 -37.18
CA ILE A 362 46.64 17.98 -38.53
C ILE A 362 46.38 19.13 -39.51
N ILE A 363 45.17 19.69 -39.53
CA ILE A 363 44.82 20.83 -40.40
C ILE A 363 45.74 22.03 -40.12
N GLU A 364 45.91 22.41 -38.85
CA GLU A 364 46.78 23.53 -38.44
C GLU A 364 48.24 23.31 -38.87
N SER A 365 48.74 22.09 -38.73
CA SER A 365 50.10 21.71 -39.15
C SER A 365 50.26 21.82 -40.67
N MET A 366 49.27 21.35 -41.44
CA MET A 366 49.26 21.46 -42.90
C MET A 366 49.15 22.91 -43.38
N GLU A 367 48.37 23.75 -42.69
CA GLU A 367 48.29 25.19 -42.98
C GLU A 367 49.61 25.92 -42.66
N GLN A 368 50.31 25.53 -41.59
CA GLN A 368 51.62 26.09 -41.31
C GLN A 368 52.64 25.73 -42.40
N ILE A 369 52.68 24.46 -42.84
CA ILE A 369 53.56 24.04 -43.94
C ILE A 369 53.19 24.78 -45.23
N GLN A 370 51.89 24.95 -45.50
CA GLN A 370 51.41 25.71 -46.64
C GLN A 370 51.96 27.15 -46.63
N ARG A 371 51.91 27.84 -45.48
CA ARG A 371 52.49 29.18 -45.33
C ARG A 371 53.99 29.18 -45.60
N ASP A 372 54.73 28.22 -45.03
CA ASP A 372 56.19 28.14 -45.21
C ASP A 372 56.57 27.85 -46.70
N VAL A 373 55.77 27.04 -47.41
CA VAL A 373 55.94 26.75 -48.84
C VAL A 373 55.66 27.98 -49.70
N GLU A 374 54.55 28.69 -49.43
CA GLU A 374 54.20 29.94 -50.11
C GLU A 374 55.27 31.02 -49.91
N GLU A 375 55.85 31.12 -48.70
CA GLU A 375 56.97 32.02 -48.43
C GLU A 375 58.18 31.71 -49.32
N LEU A 376 58.55 30.44 -49.46
CA LEU A 376 59.67 30.05 -50.33
C LEU A 376 59.38 30.27 -51.81
N GLU A 377 58.15 30.03 -52.28
CA GLU A 377 57.77 30.29 -53.67
C GLU A 377 57.90 31.76 -54.04
N ASN A 378 57.54 32.66 -53.12
CA ASN A 378 57.61 34.11 -53.33
C ASN A 378 59.04 34.66 -53.36
N VAL A 379 60.02 33.92 -52.83
CA VAL A 379 61.43 34.33 -52.78
C VAL A 379 62.24 33.79 -53.98
N LEU A 380 61.62 32.98 -54.86
CA LEU A 380 62.28 32.45 -56.06
C LEU A 380 62.18 33.43 -57.25
N PRO A 381 63.27 33.65 -58.02
CA PRO A 381 64.63 33.13 -57.83
C PRO A 381 65.37 33.81 -56.68
N VAL A 382 66.14 33.05 -55.91
CA VAL A 382 66.79 33.53 -54.68
C VAL A 382 68.01 34.40 -55.03
N ALA A 383 68.02 35.66 -54.60
CA ALA A 383 69.11 36.60 -54.90
C ALA A 383 70.33 36.40 -53.98
N LEU A 384 71.11 35.33 -54.20
CA LEU A 384 72.36 35.05 -53.48
C LEU A 384 73.59 35.15 -54.42
N PRO A 385 74.73 35.65 -53.91
CA PRO A 385 75.90 35.99 -54.72
C PRO A 385 76.74 34.78 -55.17
N SER A 386 76.56 33.60 -54.55
CA SER A 386 77.34 32.40 -54.87
C SER A 386 76.52 31.11 -54.92
N SER A 387 77.00 30.12 -55.67
CA SER A 387 76.38 28.79 -55.75
C SER A 387 76.45 28.03 -54.42
N SER A 388 77.48 28.25 -53.59
CA SER A 388 77.59 27.66 -52.25
C SER A 388 76.55 28.22 -51.28
N GLU A 389 76.27 29.52 -51.31
CA GLU A 389 75.24 30.12 -50.45
C GLU A 389 73.83 29.68 -50.84
N LEU A 390 73.57 29.50 -52.15
CA LEU A 390 72.31 28.93 -52.64
C LEU A 390 72.13 27.47 -52.18
N LEU A 391 73.20 26.67 -52.21
CA LEU A 391 73.19 25.30 -51.72
C LEU A 391 72.92 25.24 -50.21
N ASP A 392 73.57 26.09 -49.41
CA ASP A 392 73.34 26.18 -47.96
C ASP A 392 71.89 26.62 -47.65
N PHE A 393 71.35 27.57 -48.41
CA PHE A 393 69.94 27.98 -48.31
C PHE A 393 68.99 26.81 -48.57
N GLN A 394 69.20 26.08 -49.67
CA GLN A 394 68.41 24.90 -50.03
C GLN A 394 68.48 23.81 -48.96
N GLN A 395 69.68 23.47 -48.47
CA GLN A 395 69.89 22.44 -47.45
C GLN A 395 69.32 22.82 -46.08
N SER A 396 69.16 24.10 -45.78
CA SER A 396 68.52 24.55 -44.53
C SER A 396 66.99 24.52 -44.59
N ARG A 397 66.39 24.76 -45.76
CA ARG A 397 64.93 24.99 -45.90
C ARG A 397 64.16 23.76 -46.38
N ILE A 398 64.63 23.09 -47.43
CA ILE A 398 63.88 21.98 -48.06
C ILE A 398 63.78 20.74 -47.14
N PRO A 399 64.87 20.24 -46.53
CA PRO A 399 64.77 19.09 -45.63
C PRO A 399 63.86 19.37 -44.42
N THR A 400 63.88 20.61 -43.91
CA THR A 400 63.04 21.03 -42.77
C THR A 400 61.55 20.97 -43.13
N LEU A 401 61.15 21.38 -44.34
CA LEU A 401 59.76 21.29 -44.78
C LEU A 401 59.32 19.85 -45.03
N LEU A 402 60.17 19.03 -45.64
CA LEU A 402 59.89 17.61 -45.85
C LEU A 402 59.76 16.86 -44.51
N LEU A 403 60.59 17.20 -43.51
CA LEU A 403 60.48 16.64 -42.16
C LEU A 403 59.14 17.03 -41.52
N LYS A 404 58.80 18.31 -41.48
CA LYS A 404 57.50 18.78 -40.94
C LYS A 404 56.32 18.09 -41.63
N LEU A 405 56.38 17.90 -42.95
CA LEU A 405 55.30 17.24 -43.72
C LEU A 405 55.21 15.72 -43.44
N ASN A 406 56.34 15.07 -43.21
CA ASN A 406 56.41 13.65 -42.86
C ASN A 406 55.99 13.36 -41.42
N GLU A 407 56.27 14.28 -40.48
CA GLU A 407 55.82 14.19 -39.09
C GLU A 407 54.30 14.18 -38.95
N ILE A 408 53.57 14.75 -39.92
CA ILE A 408 52.12 14.62 -40.03
C ILE A 408 51.78 13.18 -40.46
N SER A 409 51.70 12.29 -39.48
CA SER A 409 51.28 10.90 -39.63
C SER A 409 49.76 10.74 -39.53
N ASN A 410 49.20 9.65 -40.09
CA ASN A 410 47.78 9.29 -40.01
C ASN A 410 46.80 10.37 -40.52
N VAL A 411 47.07 10.92 -41.70
CA VAL A 411 46.22 11.97 -42.29
C VAL A 411 44.88 11.40 -42.74
N PRO A 412 43.74 12.01 -42.33
CA PRO A 412 42.42 11.66 -42.82
C PRO A 412 42.33 11.64 -44.35
N VAL A 413 41.56 10.72 -44.92
CA VAL A 413 41.48 10.49 -46.37
C VAL A 413 41.16 11.76 -47.17
N ASP A 414 40.30 12.62 -46.62
CA ASP A 414 39.90 13.88 -47.25
C ASP A 414 41.00 14.96 -47.23
N LEU A 415 41.97 14.85 -46.32
CA LEU A 415 43.12 15.76 -46.22
C LEU A 415 44.35 15.25 -46.98
N LEU A 416 44.37 13.99 -47.42
CA LEU A 416 45.45 13.43 -48.24
C LEU A 416 45.75 14.25 -49.50
N PRO A 417 44.76 14.74 -50.28
CA PRO A 417 45.04 15.53 -51.48
C PRO A 417 45.83 16.82 -51.16
N LYS A 418 45.53 17.46 -50.02
CA LYS A 418 46.25 18.67 -49.57
C LYS A 418 47.69 18.35 -49.15
N LYS A 419 47.93 17.17 -48.56
CA LYS A 419 49.29 16.73 -48.19
C LYS A 419 50.14 16.46 -49.43
N GLU A 420 49.55 15.78 -50.40
CA GLU A 420 50.20 15.45 -51.67
C GLU A 420 50.51 16.71 -52.49
N ASP A 421 49.60 17.67 -52.54
CA ASP A 421 49.83 18.99 -53.15
C ASP A 421 51.04 19.70 -52.53
N LEU A 422 51.11 19.78 -51.19
CA LEU A 422 52.24 20.39 -50.49
C LEU A 422 53.57 19.68 -50.78
N SER A 423 53.57 18.35 -50.83
CA SER A 423 54.75 17.57 -51.21
C SER A 423 55.22 17.92 -52.62
N ASN A 424 54.30 17.93 -53.59
CA ASN A 424 54.60 18.25 -54.98
C ASN A 424 55.15 19.68 -55.13
N ARG A 425 54.59 20.65 -54.39
CA ARG A 425 55.08 22.03 -54.40
C ARG A 425 56.50 22.15 -53.82
N ILE A 426 56.79 21.45 -52.72
CA ILE A 426 58.16 21.38 -52.16
C ILE A 426 59.14 20.79 -53.19
N ASP A 427 58.76 19.72 -53.89
CA ASP A 427 59.60 19.10 -54.93
C ASP A 427 59.85 20.05 -56.11
N ILE A 428 58.84 20.81 -56.54
CA ILE A 428 58.97 21.83 -57.60
C ILE A 428 59.93 22.94 -57.16
N ILE A 429 59.81 23.43 -55.93
CA ILE A 429 60.71 24.44 -55.37
C ILE A 429 62.14 23.90 -55.32
N ASN A 430 62.32 22.68 -54.83
CA ASN A 430 63.63 22.05 -54.74
C ASN A 430 64.28 21.94 -56.12
N LYS A 431 63.52 21.53 -57.14
CA LYS A 431 64.00 21.47 -58.52
C LYS A 431 64.40 22.85 -59.07
N LYS A 432 63.60 23.89 -58.81
CA LYS A 432 63.95 25.27 -59.22
C LYS A 432 65.22 25.76 -58.55
N LEU A 433 65.45 25.41 -57.28
CA LEU A 433 66.68 25.72 -56.56
C LEU A 433 67.88 24.94 -57.13
N ASP A 434 67.72 23.65 -57.43
CA ASP A 434 68.75 22.83 -58.10
C ASP A 434 69.15 23.43 -59.45
N ASP A 435 68.16 23.81 -60.27
CA ASP A 435 68.38 24.47 -61.56
C ASP A 435 69.14 25.80 -61.35
N GLN A 436 68.75 26.59 -60.35
CA GLN A 436 69.42 27.85 -60.03
C GLN A 436 70.86 27.66 -59.54
N VAL A 437 71.12 26.67 -58.67
CA VAL A 437 72.46 26.32 -58.19
C VAL A 437 73.34 25.88 -59.36
N TYR A 438 72.81 25.06 -60.27
CA TYR A 438 73.52 24.60 -61.46
C TYR A 438 73.91 25.77 -62.37
N GLU A 439 72.97 26.66 -62.69
CA GLU A 439 73.23 27.82 -63.54
C GLU A 439 74.24 28.78 -62.91
N THR A 440 74.13 29.10 -61.61
CA THR A 440 75.10 29.96 -60.91
C THR A 440 76.48 29.32 -60.86
N ARG A 441 76.58 28.01 -60.58
CA ARG A 441 77.85 27.28 -60.55
C ARG A 441 78.52 27.24 -61.92
N ASN A 442 77.75 27.00 -62.98
CA ASN A 442 78.23 27.06 -64.36
C ASN A 442 78.69 28.49 -64.71
N PHE A 443 77.96 29.51 -64.24
CA PHE A 443 78.35 30.91 -64.40
C PHE A 443 79.69 31.22 -63.69
N GLU A 444 79.87 30.78 -62.45
CA GLU A 444 81.11 30.92 -61.67
C GLU A 444 82.29 30.20 -62.33
N GLN A 445 82.10 28.94 -62.74
CA GLN A 445 83.14 28.13 -63.39
C GLN A 445 83.60 28.80 -64.69
N LYS A 446 82.66 29.18 -65.56
CA LYS A 446 82.98 29.91 -66.79
C LYS A 446 83.67 31.25 -66.51
N SER A 447 83.30 31.96 -65.43
CA SER A 447 84.00 33.18 -65.03
C SER A 447 85.46 32.90 -64.66
N SER A 448 85.70 31.83 -63.91
CA SER A 448 87.05 31.40 -63.53
C SER A 448 87.88 30.98 -64.74
N ASP A 449 87.29 30.22 -65.67
CA ASP A 449 87.98 29.76 -66.88
C ASP A 449 88.38 30.94 -67.78
N LEU A 450 87.49 31.92 -67.95
CA LEU A 450 87.78 33.16 -68.68
C LEU A 450 88.83 34.01 -67.98
N GLN A 451 88.78 34.10 -66.65
CA GLN A 451 89.79 34.81 -65.86
C GLN A 451 91.17 34.19 -66.08
N ASN A 452 91.28 32.85 -66.10
CA ASN A 452 92.53 32.14 -66.38
C ASN A 452 93.07 32.47 -67.78
N VAL A 453 92.22 32.52 -68.80
CA VAL A 453 92.61 32.91 -70.17
C VAL A 453 93.12 34.36 -70.20
N ILE A 454 92.43 35.28 -69.52
CA ILE A 454 92.82 36.69 -69.42
C ILE A 454 94.15 36.85 -68.71
N ASP A 455 94.36 36.15 -67.59
CA ASP A 455 95.62 36.21 -66.84
C ASP A 455 96.77 35.58 -67.63
N GLU A 456 96.53 34.53 -68.40
CA GLU A 456 97.52 33.97 -69.33
C GLU A 456 97.89 34.99 -70.42
N CYS A 457 96.90 35.64 -71.05
CA CYS A 457 97.14 36.73 -72.00
C CYS A 457 97.92 37.89 -71.36
N ARG A 458 97.57 38.29 -70.14
CA ARG A 458 98.23 39.35 -69.38
C ARG A 458 99.70 39.00 -69.09
N SER A 459 99.99 37.74 -68.75
CA SER A 459 101.37 37.28 -68.49
C SER A 459 102.29 37.33 -69.72
N LYS A 460 101.71 37.28 -70.93
CA LYS A 460 102.44 37.35 -72.21
C LYS A 460 102.75 38.79 -72.65
N LEU A 461 102.15 39.80 -72.01
CA LEU A 461 102.50 41.21 -72.24
C LEU A 461 103.85 41.53 -71.56
N LYS A 462 104.92 41.64 -72.36
CA LYS A 462 106.22 42.15 -71.88
C LYS A 462 106.49 43.53 -72.49
N ILE A 463 106.46 44.57 -71.66
CA ILE A 463 106.91 45.92 -72.01
C ILE A 463 108.45 45.93 -71.97
N ARG A 464 109.10 46.51 -72.98
CA ARG A 464 110.58 46.54 -73.08
C ARG A 464 111.11 47.96 -73.04
N ASP A 465 112.10 48.18 -72.18
CA ASP A 465 112.86 49.43 -72.09
C ASP A 465 114.18 49.32 -72.87
N GLY A 466 114.15 49.40 -74.21
CA GLY A 466 115.37 49.60 -75.03
C GLY A 466 115.45 48.82 -76.37
N PRO A 467 116.30 49.26 -77.33
CA PRO A 467 116.34 48.71 -78.69
C PRO A 467 116.90 47.29 -78.75
N ALA A 468 116.17 46.38 -79.39
CA ALA A 468 116.48 44.94 -79.49
C ALA A 468 116.72 44.48 -80.94
N ALA A 469 117.39 43.34 -81.10
CA ALA A 469 117.66 42.74 -82.41
C ALA A 469 116.36 42.30 -83.14
N ILE A 470 116.31 42.50 -84.46
CA ILE A 470 115.13 42.29 -85.34
C ILE A 470 114.49 40.89 -85.18
N GLY A 471 115.28 39.84 -84.92
CA GLY A 471 114.79 38.46 -84.71
C GLY A 471 113.98 38.26 -83.42
N VAL A 472 114.09 39.17 -82.46
CA VAL A 472 113.33 39.14 -81.21
C VAL A 472 112.03 39.95 -81.32
N VAL A 473 112.07 41.06 -82.07
CA VAL A 473 110.88 41.88 -82.40
C VAL A 473 109.84 41.07 -83.18
N THR A 474 110.29 40.24 -84.12
CA THR A 474 109.40 39.34 -84.89
C THR A 474 108.74 38.25 -84.04
N LYS A 475 109.38 37.82 -82.94
CA LYS A 475 108.78 36.87 -82.00
C LYS A 475 107.77 37.55 -81.07
N ASP A 476 108.07 38.77 -80.60
CA ASP A 476 107.12 39.55 -79.81
C ASP A 476 105.86 39.90 -80.62
N GLU A 477 106.02 40.19 -81.91
CA GLU A 477 104.91 40.42 -82.84
C GLU A 477 104.01 39.18 -82.99
N GLN A 478 104.62 37.98 -83.08
CA GLN A 478 103.90 36.71 -83.09
C GLN A 478 103.18 36.43 -81.76
N ASP A 479 103.84 36.68 -80.62
CA ASP A 479 103.26 36.47 -79.29
C ASP A 479 102.10 37.46 -79.02
N LEU A 480 102.23 38.74 -79.41
CA LEU A 480 101.18 39.75 -79.30
C LEU A 480 100.00 39.47 -80.26
N SER A 481 100.28 38.98 -81.47
CA SER A 481 99.25 38.52 -82.41
C SER A 481 98.48 37.31 -81.86
N ALA A 482 99.19 36.37 -81.20
CA ALA A 482 98.56 35.25 -80.51
C ALA A 482 97.69 35.69 -79.32
N VAL A 483 98.12 36.71 -78.56
CA VAL A 483 97.31 37.31 -77.48
C VAL A 483 96.03 37.94 -78.02
N LEU A 484 96.10 38.71 -79.11
CA LEU A 484 94.91 39.28 -79.75
C LEU A 484 93.97 38.20 -80.27
N SER A 485 94.52 37.18 -80.94
CA SER A 485 93.71 36.07 -81.45
C SER A 485 93.03 35.28 -80.33
N ALA A 486 93.70 35.05 -79.20
CA ALA A 486 93.12 34.41 -78.02
C ALA A 486 91.98 35.25 -77.40
N LEU A 487 92.15 36.57 -77.30
CA LEU A 487 91.14 37.49 -76.77
C LEU A 487 89.97 37.74 -77.74
N ASP A 488 90.20 37.65 -79.05
CA ASP A 488 89.15 37.73 -80.08
C ASP A 488 88.36 36.41 -80.20
N SER A 489 88.94 35.29 -79.76
CA SER A 489 88.27 33.99 -79.71
C SER A 489 87.31 33.82 -78.54
N ILE A 490 87.30 34.75 -77.58
CA ILE A 490 86.34 34.75 -76.47
C ILE A 490 84.97 35.24 -76.96
N PRO A 491 83.90 34.43 -76.87
CA PRO A 491 82.56 34.85 -77.27
C PRO A 491 82.07 36.07 -76.49
N GLN A 492 81.52 37.07 -77.19
CA GLN A 492 80.95 38.27 -76.56
C GLN A 492 79.82 37.94 -75.57
N ASP A 493 79.03 36.90 -75.86
CA ASP A 493 77.92 36.47 -74.99
C ASP A 493 78.40 35.96 -73.63
N ASP A 494 79.63 35.43 -73.53
CA ASP A 494 80.22 35.00 -72.27
C ASP A 494 80.85 36.17 -71.48
N LEU A 495 81.29 37.24 -72.16
CA LEU A 495 81.88 38.43 -71.52
C LEU A 495 80.83 39.45 -71.09
N ALA A 496 79.74 39.61 -71.84
CA ALA A 496 78.70 40.61 -71.60
C ALA A 496 78.12 40.60 -70.16
N PRO A 497 77.81 39.45 -69.54
CA PRO A 497 77.33 39.42 -68.15
C PRO A 497 78.46 39.55 -67.11
N ARG A 498 79.73 39.49 -67.51
CA ARG A 498 80.92 39.50 -66.64
C ARG A 498 81.69 40.80 -66.78
N ASN A 499 81.05 41.89 -66.33
CA ASN A 499 81.52 43.28 -66.48
C ASN A 499 83.02 43.50 -66.18
N GLN A 500 83.55 42.85 -65.14
CA GLN A 500 84.96 42.99 -64.77
C GLN A 500 85.90 42.33 -65.80
N LEU A 501 85.58 41.10 -66.21
CA LEU A 501 86.33 40.36 -67.24
C LEU A 501 86.29 41.10 -68.59
N ALA A 502 85.14 41.66 -68.98
CA ALA A 502 85.01 42.45 -70.21
C ALA A 502 85.91 43.71 -70.20
N ARG A 503 86.04 44.38 -69.04
CA ARG A 503 86.98 45.50 -68.87
C ARG A 503 88.42 45.03 -68.95
N ASP A 504 88.75 43.91 -68.33
CA ASP A 504 90.10 43.35 -68.36
C ASP A 504 90.54 42.96 -69.78
N VAL A 505 89.67 42.32 -70.56
CA VAL A 505 89.91 42.05 -71.99
C VAL A 505 90.16 43.35 -72.76
N SER A 506 89.33 44.37 -72.55
CA SER A 506 89.46 45.66 -73.24
C SER A 506 90.78 46.36 -72.90
N ASN A 507 91.16 46.36 -71.61
CA ASN A 507 92.42 46.93 -71.16
C ASN A 507 93.63 46.21 -71.77
N ILE A 508 93.62 44.88 -71.82
CA ILE A 508 94.72 44.11 -72.42
C ILE A 508 94.81 44.39 -73.93
N LYS A 509 93.70 44.44 -74.67
CA LYS A 509 93.71 44.80 -76.09
C LYS A 509 94.30 46.19 -76.34
N GLU A 510 93.97 47.16 -75.49
CA GLU A 510 94.53 48.51 -75.61
C GLU A 510 96.02 48.54 -75.28
N GLN A 511 96.47 47.80 -74.26
CA GLN A 511 97.90 47.65 -73.97
C GLN A 511 98.66 46.99 -75.13
N VAL A 512 98.09 45.97 -75.78
CA VAL A 512 98.69 45.37 -76.98
C VAL A 512 98.85 46.41 -78.09
N LYS A 513 97.84 47.26 -78.36
CA LYS A 513 97.95 48.32 -79.37
C LYS A 513 99.07 49.32 -79.07
N VAL A 514 99.20 49.73 -77.81
CA VAL A 514 100.28 50.65 -77.39
C VAL A 514 101.65 50.02 -77.65
N ILE A 515 101.85 48.75 -77.29
CA ILE A 515 103.11 48.03 -77.53
C ILE A 515 103.39 47.87 -79.04
N PHE A 516 102.36 47.61 -79.86
CA PHE A 516 102.50 47.59 -81.33
C PHE A 516 102.94 48.96 -81.89
N GLN A 517 102.38 50.06 -81.39
CA GLN A 517 102.74 51.42 -81.81
C GLN A 517 104.17 51.79 -81.40
N GLU A 518 104.59 51.46 -80.18
CA GLU A 518 105.94 51.72 -79.69
C GLU A 518 107.00 50.93 -80.47
N ASN A 519 106.74 49.65 -80.78
CA ASN A 519 107.62 48.83 -81.60
C ASN A 519 107.71 49.35 -83.06
N PHE A 520 106.61 49.88 -83.62
CA PHE A 520 106.63 50.49 -84.96
C PHE A 520 107.41 51.82 -85.01
N ILE A 521 107.34 52.63 -83.95
CA ILE A 521 108.09 53.91 -83.87
C ILE A 521 109.60 53.65 -83.77
N PHE A 522 110.04 52.61 -83.05
CA PHE A 522 111.46 52.26 -82.95
C PHE A 522 112.07 51.70 -84.24
N CYS A 523 111.27 51.11 -85.14
CA CYS A 523 111.74 50.60 -86.43
C CYS A 523 111.90 51.69 -87.52
N SER A 524 111.30 52.88 -87.36
CA SER A 524 111.33 53.94 -88.38
C SER A 524 112.53 54.90 -88.26
N CYS A 525 113.46 54.66 -87.32
CA CYS A 525 114.65 55.48 -87.06
C CYS A 525 115.97 54.81 -87.48
N TYR A 526 115.96 53.81 -88.37
CA TYR A 526 117.16 53.25 -88.99
C TYR A 526 117.03 53.09 -90.51
#